data_AF-A0A2C6KFB5-F1
#
_entry.id   AF-A0A2C6KFB5-F1
#
_cell.length_a   1.000
_cell.length_b   1.000
_cell.length_c   1.000
_cell.angle_alpha   90.00
_cell.angle_beta   90.00
_cell.angle_gamma   90.00
#
_symmetry.space_group_name_H-M   'P 1'
#
loop_
_entity.id
_entity.type
_entity.pdbx_description
1 polymer ?
#
loop_
_entity_poly.entity_id
_entity_poly.type
_entity_poly.pdbx_seq_one_letter_code
_entity_poly.pdbx_strand_id
1 'polypeptide(L)'
;MLQAIPPLRFSNTVFEPLLNRHYVKEIFIRFSEEIGTEGRGGYFDRYGIIRDMMQNHLLQLLSLLIMERPATLDDEDIRDEKVKVLKQISPIR
;
A
#
# COMPACT_ATOMS: atom_id res chain seq x y z
N MET A 1 8.75 5.38 7.91
CA MET A 1 8.60 3.92 7.99
C MET A 1 8.15 3.27 6.69
N LEU A 2 7.27 3.88 5.87
CA LEU A 2 6.88 3.37 4.53
C LEU A 2 8.07 2.96 3.63
N GLN A 3 9.12 3.79 3.60
CA GLN A 3 10.34 3.54 2.82
C GLN A 3 11.15 2.33 3.30
N ALA A 4 10.89 1.81 4.50
CA ALA A 4 11.57 0.62 5.00
C ALA A 4 10.99 -0.68 4.42
N ILE A 5 9.82 -0.64 3.77
CA ILE A 5 9.14 -1.84 3.25
C ILE A 5 9.97 -2.52 2.14
N PRO A 6 10.41 -1.83 1.06
CA PRO A 6 11.17 -2.49 0.02
C PRO A 6 12.52 -3.06 0.51
N PRO A 7 13.33 -2.34 1.32
CA PRO A 7 14.53 -2.92 1.93
C PRO A 7 14.24 -4.11 2.84
N LEU A 8 13.19 -4.05 3.65
CA LEU A 8 12.81 -5.16 4.53
C LEU A 8 12.47 -6.43 3.71
N ARG A 9 11.82 -6.27 2.55
CA ARG A 9 11.47 -7.39 1.68
C ARG A 9 12.67 -7.87 0.86
N PHE A 10 13.26 -7.00 0.05
CA PHE A 10 14.17 -7.41 -1.01
C PHE A 10 15.65 -7.50 -0.60
N SER A 11 16.01 -6.93 0.55
CA SER A 11 17.37 -7.01 1.09
C SER A 11 17.52 -8.06 2.20
N ASN A 12 16.47 -8.84 2.51
CA ASN A 12 16.48 -9.86 3.56
C ASN A 12 16.05 -11.22 3.01
N THR A 13 16.98 -12.17 3.00
CA THR A 13 16.75 -13.56 2.55
C THR A 13 15.69 -14.31 3.35
N VAL A 14 15.40 -13.85 4.58
CA VAL A 14 14.38 -14.47 5.44
C VAL A 14 12.98 -14.00 5.07
N PHE A 15 12.77 -12.71 4.77
CA PHE A 15 11.42 -12.17 4.61
C PHE A 15 10.86 -12.32 3.20
N GLU A 16 11.71 -12.21 2.18
CA GLU A 16 11.31 -12.34 0.78
C GLU A 16 10.54 -13.65 0.47
N PRO A 17 11.05 -14.85 0.85
CA PRO A 17 10.35 -16.11 0.55
C PRO A 17 9.12 -16.35 1.43
N LEU A 18 8.94 -15.60 2.51
CA LEU A 18 7.80 -15.76 3.41
C LEU A 18 6.60 -14.91 3.01
N LEU A 19 6.79 -13.84 2.21
CA LEU A 19 5.68 -12.96 1.84
C LEU A 19 4.93 -13.47 0.60
N ASN A 20 4.28 -14.62 0.73
CA ASN A 20 3.40 -15.18 -0.31
C ASN A 20 2.22 -15.96 0.30
N ARG A 21 1.29 -16.40 -0.55
CA ARG A 21 0.05 -17.08 -0.16
C ARG A 21 0.22 -18.39 0.63
N HIS A 22 1.41 -19.00 0.62
CA HIS A 22 1.66 -20.25 1.35
C HIS A 22 1.96 -20.00 2.83
N TYR A 23 2.49 -18.83 3.18
CA TYR A 23 2.91 -18.48 4.54
C TYR A 23 2.11 -17.31 5.13
N VAL A 24 1.56 -16.43 4.27
CA VAL A 24 0.74 -15.29 4.70
C VAL A 24 -0.73 -15.68 4.61
N LYS A 25 -1.39 -15.71 5.78
CA LYS A 25 -2.84 -15.92 5.87
C LYS A 25 -3.64 -14.68 5.49
N GLU A 26 -3.23 -13.51 5.99
CA GLU A 26 -3.97 -12.26 5.86
C GLU A 26 -3.05 -11.06 6.04
N ILE A 27 -3.38 -9.94 5.38
CA ILE A 27 -2.70 -8.66 5.50
C ILE A 27 -3.70 -7.63 6.01
N PHE A 28 -3.42 -7.04 7.17
CA PHE A 28 -4.20 -5.93 7.72
C PHE A 28 -3.45 -4.61 7.55
N ILE A 29 -4.10 -3.65 6.89
CA ILE A 29 -3.65 -2.26 6.82
C ILE A 29 -4.68 -1.43 7.58
N ARG A 30 -4.25 -0.83 8.70
CA ARG A 30 -5.13 -0.02 9.56
C ARG A 30 -4.64 1.43 9.59
N PHE A 31 -5.59 2.34 9.46
CA PHE A 31 -5.42 3.75 9.74
C PHE A 31 -6.49 4.18 10.74
N SER A 32 -6.10 4.95 11.75
CA SER A 32 -6.97 5.45 12.80
C SER A 32 -6.46 6.80 13.28
N GLU A 33 -7.37 7.73 13.50
CA GLU A 33 -7.10 9.04 14.08
C GLU A 33 -7.98 9.21 15.31
N GLU A 34 -7.45 9.86 16.34
CA GLU A 34 -8.21 10.18 17.56
C GLU A 34 -9.03 11.48 17.40
N ILE A 35 -8.73 12.27 16.37
CA ILE A 35 -9.39 13.55 16.07
C ILE A 35 -10.54 13.37 15.07
N GLY A 36 -11.54 14.25 15.19
CA GLY A 36 -12.63 14.35 14.21
C GLY A 36 -12.26 15.22 13.00
N THR A 37 -13.25 15.81 12.33
CA THR A 37 -12.99 16.64 11.14
C THR A 37 -12.45 18.04 11.44
N GLU A 38 -12.32 18.43 12.72
CA GLU A 38 -11.70 19.68 13.19
C GLU A 38 -12.00 20.94 12.35
N GLY A 39 -13.28 21.16 12.03
CA GLY A 39 -13.72 22.32 11.24
C GLY A 39 -13.56 22.19 9.72
N ARG A 40 -12.96 21.10 9.23
CA ARG A 40 -12.89 20.70 7.81
C ARG A 40 -14.05 19.81 7.38
N GLY A 41 -15.09 19.67 8.22
CA GLY A 41 -16.26 18.85 7.95
C GLY A 41 -16.86 19.08 6.56
N GLY A 42 -17.05 20.34 6.16
CA GLY A 42 -17.60 20.66 4.82
C GLY A 42 -16.69 20.31 3.63
N TYR A 43 -15.38 20.14 3.83
CA TYR A 43 -14.49 19.56 2.82
C TYR A 43 -14.61 18.04 2.83
N PHE A 44 -14.48 17.42 4.00
CA PHE A 44 -14.54 15.96 4.16
C PHE A 44 -15.87 15.37 3.65
N ASP A 45 -17.00 16.04 3.89
CA ASP A 45 -18.35 15.57 3.50
C ASP A 45 -18.50 15.39 1.98
N ARG A 46 -17.75 16.17 1.18
CA ARG A 46 -17.78 16.07 -0.29
C ARG A 46 -16.96 14.89 -0.84
N TYR A 47 -15.94 14.43 -0.11
CA TYR A 47 -15.00 13.42 -0.61
C TYR A 47 -15.13 12.07 0.09
N GLY A 48 -15.29 12.10 1.42
CA GLY A 48 -15.36 10.95 2.31
C GLY A 48 -14.02 10.23 2.52
N ILE A 49 -13.98 9.33 3.50
CA ILE A 49 -12.75 8.63 3.94
C ILE A 49 -12.07 7.81 2.83
N ILE A 50 -12.84 7.32 1.85
CA ILE A 50 -12.29 6.52 0.74
C ILE A 50 -11.35 7.36 -0.11
N ARG A 51 -11.77 8.57 -0.50
CA ARG A 51 -10.94 9.46 -1.33
C ARG A 51 -9.86 10.17 -0.52
N ASP A 52 -10.13 10.39 0.76
CA ASP A 52 -9.22 11.08 1.66
C ASP A 52 -8.01 10.21 2.04
N MET A 53 -8.25 8.93 2.38
CA MET A 53 -7.21 8.05 2.94
C MET A 53 -7.04 6.71 2.22
N MET A 54 -8.12 6.06 1.78
CA MET A 54 -8.01 4.70 1.26
C MET A 54 -7.42 4.63 -0.15
N GLN A 55 -7.96 5.42 -1.08
CA GLN A 55 -7.63 5.38 -2.51
C GLN A 55 -6.19 5.83 -2.79
N ASN A 56 -5.65 6.71 -1.95
CA ASN A 56 -4.30 7.26 -2.08
C ASN A 56 -3.33 6.53 -1.13
N HIS A 57 -3.34 6.84 0.17
CA HIS A 57 -2.34 6.47 1.15
C HIS A 57 -2.31 4.95 1.40
N LEU A 58 -3.47 4.35 1.69
CA LEU A 58 -3.52 2.91 1.98
C LEU A 58 -3.25 2.07 0.73
N LEU A 59 -3.73 2.50 -0.42
CA LEU A 59 -3.48 1.81 -1.68
C LEU A 59 -2.00 1.90 -2.10
N GLN A 60 -1.33 3.03 -1.85
CA GLN A 60 0.11 3.16 -2.07
C GLN A 60 0.89 2.24 -1.12
N LEU A 61 0.53 2.19 0.16
CA LEU A 61 1.13 1.27 1.13
C LEU A 61 0.95 -0.19 0.71
N LEU A 62 -0.25 -0.57 0.28
CA LEU A 62 -0.53 -1.90 -0.26
C LEU A 62 0.39 -2.20 -1.44
N SER A 63 0.46 -1.30 -2.43
CA SER A 63 1.29 -1.54 -3.63
C SER A 63 2.77 -1.79 -3.30
N LEU A 64 3.35 -1.05 -2.34
CA LEU A 64 4.73 -1.26 -1.89
C LEU A 64 4.90 -2.59 -1.14
N LEU A 65 3.88 -2.99 -0.37
CA LEU A 65 3.92 -4.20 0.42
C LEU A 65 3.83 -5.47 -0.43
N ILE A 66 3.08 -5.46 -1.53
CA ILE A 66 2.82 -6.69 -2.31
C ILE A 66 3.43 -6.71 -3.71
N MET A 67 4.06 -5.63 -4.18
CA MET A 67 4.77 -5.62 -5.47
C MET A 67 5.83 -6.72 -5.56
N GLU A 68 6.14 -7.19 -6.77
CA GLU A 68 7.29 -8.06 -6.97
C GLU A 68 8.59 -7.27 -6.82
N ARG A 69 9.72 -7.99 -6.79
CA ARG A 69 11.03 -7.33 -6.79
C ARG A 69 11.21 -6.58 -8.11
N PRO A 70 11.48 -5.26 -8.08
CA PRO A 70 11.73 -4.50 -9.30
C PRO A 70 13.04 -4.94 -9.96
N ALA A 71 13.14 -4.72 -11.27
CA ALA A 71 14.32 -5.10 -12.05
C ALA A 71 15.58 -4.36 -11.55
N THR A 72 15.44 -3.07 -11.27
CA THR A 72 16.45 -2.23 -10.61
C THR A 72 15.84 -1.42 -9.46
N LEU A 73 16.65 -0.57 -8.83
CA LEU A 73 16.17 0.40 -7.84
C LEU A 73 15.83 1.76 -8.45
N ASP A 74 15.79 1.86 -9.78
CA ASP A 74 15.37 3.08 -10.47
C ASP A 74 13.87 3.33 -10.26
N ASP A 75 13.51 4.61 -10.21
CA ASP A 75 12.15 5.04 -9.83
C ASP A 75 11.06 4.46 -10.75
N GLU A 76 11.37 4.31 -12.03
CA GLU A 76 10.44 3.79 -13.05
C GLU A 76 10.18 2.29 -12.88
N ASP A 77 11.22 1.49 -12.63
CA ASP A 77 11.07 0.05 -12.40
C ASP A 77 10.25 -0.23 -11.13
N ILE A 78 10.45 0.58 -10.08
CA ILE A 78 9.65 0.50 -8.85
C ILE A 78 8.20 0.87 -9.15
N ARG A 79 7.96 1.91 -9.96
CA ARG A 79 6.62 2.35 -10.32
C ARG A 79 5.88 1.28 -11.13
N ASP A 80 6.57 0.63 -12.06
CA ASP A 80 6.00 -0.42 -12.89
C ASP A 80 5.50 -1.59 -12.06
N GLU A 81 6.29 -2.07 -11.09
CA GLU A 81 5.86 -3.15 -10.20
C GLU A 81 4.70 -2.75 -9.28
N LYS A 82 4.66 -1.49 -8.82
CA LYS A 82 3.49 -0.97 -8.08
C LYS A 82 2.23 -0.95 -8.96
N VAL A 83 2.33 -0.48 -10.21
CA VAL A 83 1.19 -0.40 -11.13
C VAL A 83 0.70 -1.79 -11.54
N LYS A 84 1.61 -2.73 -11.76
CA LYS A 84 1.31 -4.13 -12.10
C LYS A 84 0.42 -4.77 -11.04
N VAL A 85 0.72 -4.58 -9.76
CA VAL A 85 -0.15 -5.02 -8.65
C VAL A 85 -1.53 -4.40 -8.76
N LEU A 86 -1.61 -3.08 -8.89
CA LEU A 86 -2.91 -2.38 -8.89
C LEU A 86 -3.80 -2.83 -10.04
N LYS A 87 -3.22 -3.16 -11.21
CA LYS A 87 -3.95 -3.71 -12.36
C LYS A 87 -4.52 -5.11 -12.11
N GLN A 88 -4.01 -5.85 -11.14
CA GLN A 88 -4.50 -7.19 -10.77
C GLN A 88 -5.63 -7.15 -9.74
N ILE A 89 -5.89 -5.99 -9.13
CA ILE A 89 -6.96 -5.82 -8.15
C ILE A 89 -8.27 -5.59 -8.90
N SER A 90 -9.24 -6.46 -8.67
CA SER A 90 -10.61 -6.26 -9.19
C SER A 90 -11.27 -5.05 -8.51
N PRO A 91 -12.05 -4.23 -9.24
CA PRO A 91 -12.77 -3.12 -8.64
C PRO A 91 -13.67 -3.58 -7.48
N ILE A 92 -13.66 -2.81 -6.40
CA ILE A 92 -14.56 -3.02 -5.25
C ILE A 92 -15.97 -2.60 -5.69
N ARG A 93 -16.95 -3.50 -5.50
CA ARG A 93 -18.37 -3.23 -5.73
C ARG A 93 -19.03 -2.75 -4.46
#